data_AF-A0A0D2XRC6-F1
#
_entry.id   AF-A0A0D2XRC6-F1
#
_cell.length_a   1.000
_cell.length_b   1.000
_cell.length_c   1.000
_cell.angle_alpha   90.00
_cell.angle_beta   90.00
_cell.angle_gamma   90.00
#
_symmetry.space_group_name_H-M   'P 1'
#
loop_
_entity.id
_entity.type
_entity.pdbx_description
1 polymer ?
#
loop_
_entity_poly.entity_id
_entity_poly.type
_entity_poly.pdbx_seq_one_letter_code
_entity_poly.pdbx_strand_id
1 'polypeptide(L)'
;MLACSKGADKAVKRCTWREPGNFNSNLSALTWTAQLILFDFVCFQKQDDEDGIPDLLDQMCKKYFQQMAETPFGHVLQWRLYLFAASRTSLTKHQARWSLDGETVDYMGTKLHMEQVTQLVESEFRQAHSLLYDELLFRMRDVAPIEAWRLHDDLNVDDYGASWLTDERNREILVGTHDALLRQIEERADLRQVFVRLDPNGGVRLCPKAIAIYEAHVQEFLKRILAPISVPSGPPLRSPELLSITYINTGARRRSVFLWEKMVMIYIQYSKSQEQTGEEKDNIRFLPPAVGNLLLTYLAFVLPLRQAFLRQSKPGALLSPYLWSKLGGEVWRDGMVSSCLRRACIRAEVPQFQVAWWRQVAASITKEKFSAREQANFDMARP
;
A
#
# COMPACT_ATOMS: atom_id res chain seq x y z
N MET A 1 24.53 8.99 -24.66
CA MET A 1 25.75 9.52 -24.04
C MET A 1 26.06 8.65 -22.82
N LEU A 2 27.30 8.14 -22.69
CA LEU A 2 27.65 7.00 -21.82
C LEU A 2 28.68 7.45 -20.77
N ALA A 3 28.45 7.16 -19.48
CA ALA A 3 29.35 7.47 -18.37
C ALA A 3 29.79 6.18 -17.63
N CYS A 4 31.08 6.10 -17.29
CA CYS A 4 31.73 4.92 -16.69
C CYS A 4 31.82 5.05 -15.16
N SER A 5 31.60 3.95 -14.42
CA SER A 5 31.94 3.86 -12.98
C SER A 5 32.43 2.45 -12.62
N LYS A 6 33.46 2.35 -11.77
CA LYS A 6 34.09 1.09 -11.34
C LYS A 6 33.25 0.37 -10.28
N GLY A 7 33.02 -0.94 -10.44
CA GLY A 7 32.48 -1.83 -9.42
C GLY A 7 33.59 -2.66 -8.77
N ALA A 8 33.47 -2.94 -7.47
CA ALA A 8 34.44 -3.70 -6.69
C ALA A 8 34.30 -5.20 -6.94
N ASP A 9 35.31 -5.79 -7.59
CA ASP A 9 35.69 -7.21 -7.47
C ASP A 9 37.01 -7.47 -8.19
N LYS A 10 37.93 -8.16 -7.52
CA LYS A 10 39.27 -8.50 -8.01
C LYS A 10 39.21 -9.62 -9.06
N ALA A 11 38.82 -9.26 -10.26
CA ALA A 11 39.21 -9.88 -11.54
C ALA A 11 38.93 -8.80 -12.59
N VAL A 12 39.81 -8.61 -13.58
CA VAL A 12 39.77 -7.52 -14.58
C VAL A 12 38.38 -7.38 -15.22
N LYS A 13 37.48 -6.61 -14.58
CA LYS A 13 36.09 -6.36 -15.03
C LYS A 13 36.11 -5.11 -15.91
N ARG A 14 35.85 -5.30 -17.21
CA ARG A 14 35.60 -4.20 -18.15
C ARG A 14 34.53 -3.27 -17.58
N CYS A 15 34.80 -1.97 -17.67
CA CYS A 15 33.87 -0.90 -17.32
C CYS A 15 32.56 -1.12 -18.11
N THR A 16 31.49 -1.55 -17.45
CA THR A 16 30.20 -1.78 -18.10
C THR A 16 29.45 -0.46 -18.17
N TRP A 17 29.17 -0.04 -19.40
CA TRP A 17 28.38 1.16 -19.66
C TRP A 17 26.97 1.03 -19.06
N ARG A 18 26.49 2.08 -18.41
CA ARG A 18 25.14 2.13 -17.82
C ARG A 18 24.24 3.07 -18.62
N GLU A 19 22.97 2.69 -18.75
CA GLU A 19 21.95 3.58 -19.31
C GLU A 19 21.74 4.80 -18.38
N PRO A 20 21.42 5.99 -18.92
CA PRO A 20 21.30 7.23 -18.15
C PRO A 20 20.41 7.11 -16.89
N GLY A 21 19.26 6.44 -17.00
CA GLY A 21 18.34 6.21 -15.88
C GLY A 21 18.93 5.34 -14.75
N ASN A 22 19.83 4.41 -15.09
CA ASN A 22 20.48 3.52 -14.14
C ASN A 22 21.73 4.15 -13.50
N PHE A 23 22.26 5.23 -14.08
CA PHE A 23 23.37 5.99 -13.50
C PHE A 23 22.89 7.04 -12.48
N ASN A 24 21.65 7.51 -12.61
CA ASN A 24 21.04 8.43 -11.64
C ASN A 24 21.03 7.90 -10.20
N SER A 25 20.94 6.58 -10.00
CA SER A 25 21.04 5.98 -8.67
C SER A 25 22.43 6.15 -8.04
N ASN A 26 23.50 6.05 -8.84
CA ASN A 26 24.87 6.30 -8.38
C ASN A 26 25.07 7.77 -8.00
N LEU A 27 24.54 8.71 -8.80
CA LEU A 27 24.58 10.14 -8.48
C LEU A 27 23.76 10.46 -7.23
N SER A 28 22.63 9.77 -7.01
CA SER A 28 21.83 9.89 -5.79
C SER A 28 22.60 9.41 -4.57
N ALA A 29 23.34 8.30 -4.68
CA ALA A 29 24.21 7.83 -3.59
C ALA A 29 25.31 8.86 -3.26
N LEU A 30 25.98 9.42 -4.28
CA LEU A 30 26.98 10.48 -4.08
C LEU A 30 26.37 11.74 -3.45
N THR A 31 25.15 12.10 -3.83
CA THR A 31 24.42 13.24 -3.24
C THR A 31 24.23 13.02 -1.75
N TRP A 32 23.71 11.84 -1.36
CA TRP A 32 23.52 11.47 0.04
C TRP A 32 24.84 11.45 0.83
N THR A 33 25.90 10.86 0.27
CA THR A 33 27.20 10.82 0.94
C THR A 33 27.76 12.23 1.15
N ALA A 34 27.67 13.11 0.15
CA ALA A 34 28.13 14.48 0.27
C ALA A 34 27.33 15.28 1.30
N GLN A 35 26.00 15.11 1.34
CA GLN A 35 25.14 15.72 2.35
C GLN A 35 25.51 15.26 3.76
N LEU A 36 25.78 13.96 3.94
CA LEU A 36 26.20 13.41 5.24
C LEU A 36 27.56 13.96 5.68
N ILE A 37 28.55 14.02 4.78
CA ILE A 37 29.87 14.59 5.06
C ILE A 37 29.77 16.07 5.43
N LEU A 38 28.94 16.83 4.71
CA LEU A 38 28.71 18.24 5.01
C LEU A 38 28.10 18.41 6.39
N PHE A 39 27.06 17.64 6.70
CA PHE A 39 26.38 17.71 7.99
C PHE A 39 27.33 17.34 9.14
N ASP A 40 28.07 16.24 9.01
CA ASP A 40 29.08 15.81 9.98
C ASP A 40 30.16 16.89 10.21
N PHE A 41 30.66 17.50 9.13
CA PHE A 41 31.61 18.60 9.22
C PHE A 41 31.04 19.81 9.95
N VAL A 42 29.80 20.21 9.65
CA VAL A 42 29.15 21.36 10.30
C VAL A 42 28.93 21.07 11.78
N CYS A 43 28.41 19.89 12.13
CA CYS A 43 28.24 19.46 13.52
C CYS A 43 29.57 19.44 14.28
N PHE A 44 30.65 18.98 13.66
CA PHE A 44 31.97 18.99 14.26
C PHE A 44 32.48 20.43 14.51
N GLN A 45 32.32 21.35 13.55
CA GLN A 45 32.74 22.75 13.70
C GLN A 45 31.92 23.52 14.74
N LYS A 46 30.68 23.10 14.97
CA LYS A 46 29.71 23.72 15.88
C LYS A 46 29.40 22.86 17.11
N GLN A 47 30.31 21.95 17.47
CA GLN A 47 30.12 21.02 18.60
C GLN A 47 29.88 21.74 19.94
N ASP A 48 30.39 22.96 20.08
CA ASP A 48 30.25 23.80 21.29
C ASP A 48 29.20 24.92 21.12
N ASP A 49 28.49 24.96 19.98
CA ASP A 49 27.51 26.00 19.60
C ASP A 49 26.46 25.43 18.63
N GLU A 50 25.57 24.57 19.16
CA GLU A 50 24.55 23.87 18.35
C GLU A 50 23.59 24.85 17.64
N ASP A 51 23.27 25.99 18.27
CA ASP A 51 22.41 27.02 17.68
C ASP A 51 23.00 27.65 16.41
N GLY A 52 24.32 27.57 16.24
CA GLY A 52 25.04 28.03 15.05
C GLY A 52 25.08 27.04 13.88
N ILE A 53 24.58 25.80 14.06
CA ILE A 53 24.57 24.76 13.02
C ILE A 53 23.75 25.19 11.79
N PRO A 54 22.49 25.68 11.92
CA PRO A 54 21.68 26.03 10.76
C PRO A 54 22.32 27.11 9.87
N ASP A 55 22.91 28.13 10.48
CA ASP A 55 23.55 29.25 9.76
C ASP A 55 24.79 28.81 8.99
N LEU A 56 25.64 27.99 9.61
CA LEU A 56 26.83 27.45 8.95
C LEU A 56 26.45 26.47 7.84
N LEU A 57 25.42 25.64 8.07
CA LEU A 57 24.88 24.73 7.06
C LEU A 57 24.35 25.49 5.84
N ASP A 58 23.58 26.56 6.05
CA ASP A 58 23.05 27.41 4.98
C ASP A 58 24.19 28.10 4.20
N GLN A 59 25.19 28.65 4.90
CA GLN A 59 26.36 29.27 4.28
C GLN A 59 27.12 28.27 3.40
N MET A 60 27.40 27.07 3.92
CA MET A 60 28.10 26.04 3.17
C MET A 60 27.25 25.50 2.02
N CYS A 61 25.94 25.35 2.21
CA CYS A 61 25.03 24.93 1.14
C CYS A 61 25.00 25.95 0.00
N LYS A 62 24.93 27.24 0.30
CA LYS A 62 24.99 28.34 -0.68
C LYS A 62 26.31 28.38 -1.43
N LYS A 63 27.43 28.08 -0.76
CA LYS A 63 28.75 28.15 -1.39
C LYS A 63 29.09 26.90 -2.21
N TYR A 64 28.73 25.72 -1.72
CA TYR A 64 29.24 24.46 -2.26
C TYR A 64 28.17 23.53 -2.84
N PHE A 65 26.93 23.60 -2.36
CA PHE A 65 25.84 22.67 -2.71
C PHE A 65 24.78 23.31 -3.62
N GLN A 66 25.19 24.26 -4.46
CA GLN A 66 24.32 24.87 -5.47
C GLN A 66 24.50 24.19 -6.82
N GLN A 67 23.41 24.07 -7.58
CA GLN A 67 23.44 23.50 -8.92
C GLN A 67 24.39 24.24 -9.87
N MET A 68 24.48 25.57 -9.75
CA MET A 68 25.32 26.40 -10.62
C MET A 68 26.73 26.62 -10.07
N ALA A 69 27.07 26.05 -8.92
CA ALA A 69 28.42 26.18 -8.38
C ALA A 69 29.41 25.30 -9.15
N GLU A 70 30.61 25.82 -9.40
CA GLU A 70 31.72 25.07 -10.01
C GLU A 70 32.40 24.14 -8.99
N THR A 71 31.60 23.32 -8.31
CA THR A 71 32.06 22.38 -7.27
C THR A 71 31.78 20.95 -7.71
N PRO A 72 32.46 19.94 -7.13
CA PRO A 72 32.15 18.54 -7.42
C PRO A 72 30.66 18.21 -7.22
N PHE A 73 30.02 18.81 -6.20
CA PHE A 73 28.60 18.62 -5.94
C PHE A 73 27.70 19.33 -6.99
N GLY A 74 28.03 20.57 -7.37
CA GLY A 74 27.33 21.28 -8.44
C GLY A 74 27.36 20.50 -9.75
N HIS A 75 28.50 19.91 -10.11
CA HIS A 75 28.62 19.02 -11.26
C HIS A 75 27.75 17.77 -11.13
N VAL A 76 27.70 17.12 -9.96
CA VAL A 76 26.80 15.97 -9.70
C VAL A 76 25.34 16.34 -9.96
N LEU A 77 24.89 17.51 -9.50
CA LEU A 77 23.52 17.99 -9.73
C LEU A 77 23.25 18.29 -11.21
N GLN A 78 24.17 18.96 -11.90
CA GLN A 78 24.05 19.24 -13.34
C GLN A 78 24.01 17.96 -14.17
N TRP A 79 24.88 16.98 -13.86
CA TRP A 79 24.87 15.67 -14.51
C TRP A 79 23.56 14.92 -14.29
N ARG A 80 22.96 15.01 -13.09
CA ARG A 80 21.67 14.40 -12.79
C ARG A 80 20.56 14.99 -13.66
N LEU A 81 20.50 16.32 -13.81
CA LEU A 81 19.53 16.98 -14.68
C LEU A 81 19.74 16.64 -16.15
N TYR A 82 20.99 16.67 -16.59
CA TYR A 82 21.36 16.30 -17.95
C TYR A 82 20.96 14.87 -18.28
N LEU A 83 21.26 13.91 -17.40
CA LEU A 83 20.90 12.51 -17.59
C LEU A 83 19.38 12.30 -17.53
N PHE A 84 18.65 13.09 -16.74
CA PHE A 84 17.19 13.08 -16.72
C PHE A 84 16.62 13.54 -18.07
N ALA A 85 17.11 14.65 -18.62
CA ALA A 85 16.73 15.15 -19.94
C ALA A 85 17.13 14.17 -21.07
N ALA A 86 18.32 13.59 -20.98
CA ALA A 86 18.82 12.59 -21.93
C ALA A 86 18.00 11.28 -21.87
N SER A 87 17.56 10.85 -20.68
CA SER A 87 16.69 9.68 -20.55
C SER A 87 15.29 9.88 -21.15
N ARG A 88 14.82 11.13 -21.21
CA ARG A 88 13.54 11.48 -21.84
C ARG A 88 13.61 11.48 -23.37
N THR A 89 14.79 11.75 -23.94
CA THR A 89 15.01 11.90 -25.39
C THR A 89 15.60 10.66 -26.06
N SER A 90 16.22 9.74 -25.31
CA SER A 90 16.60 8.44 -25.84
C SER A 90 15.36 7.63 -26.22
N LEU A 91 15.35 7.00 -27.41
CA LEU A 91 14.37 5.96 -27.79
C LEU A 91 14.15 5.05 -26.59
N THR A 92 13.02 5.22 -25.92
CA THR A 92 12.70 4.49 -24.70
C THR A 92 12.56 3.02 -25.10
N LYS A 93 13.66 2.29 -24.97
CA LYS A 93 13.60 0.84 -24.89
C LYS A 93 12.59 0.53 -23.80
N HIS A 94 11.76 -0.48 -24.06
CA HIS A 94 10.76 -0.92 -23.10
C HIS A 94 9.51 -0.03 -22.98
N GLN A 95 9.05 0.64 -24.03
CA GLN A 95 7.67 1.17 -24.04
C GLN A 95 6.64 0.04 -24.13
N ALA A 96 5.51 0.24 -23.44
CA ALA A 96 4.32 -0.55 -23.64
C ALA A 96 3.79 -0.30 -25.06
N ARG A 97 3.43 -1.38 -25.76
CA ARG A 97 2.88 -1.34 -27.11
C ARG A 97 1.46 -1.84 -27.09
N TRP A 98 0.58 -1.17 -27.81
CA TRP A 98 -0.82 -1.55 -27.91
C TRP A 98 -1.09 -2.27 -29.23
N SER A 99 -2.02 -3.22 -29.19
CA SER A 99 -2.68 -3.72 -30.39
C SER A 99 -3.48 -2.61 -31.06
N LEU A 100 -3.78 -2.77 -32.35
CA LEU A 100 -4.50 -1.76 -33.14
C LEU A 100 -5.91 -1.47 -32.63
N ASP A 101 -6.56 -2.45 -32.02
CA ASP A 101 -7.86 -2.32 -31.36
C ASP A 101 -7.78 -1.67 -29.97
N GLY A 102 -6.56 -1.45 -29.45
CA GLY A 102 -6.32 -0.92 -28.11
C GLY A 102 -6.69 -1.89 -26.98
N GLU A 103 -6.94 -3.17 -27.24
CA GLU A 103 -7.42 -4.12 -26.23
C GLU A 103 -6.30 -4.96 -25.59
N THR A 104 -5.12 -5.01 -26.20
CA THR A 104 -3.96 -5.75 -25.68
C THR A 104 -2.75 -4.85 -25.52
N VAL A 105 -2.13 -4.89 -24.33
CA VAL A 105 -0.86 -4.23 -24.04
C VAL A 105 0.27 -5.26 -23.97
N ASP A 106 1.33 -5.05 -24.73
CA ASP A 106 2.60 -5.78 -24.66
C ASP A 106 3.64 -4.93 -23.94
N TYR A 107 4.11 -5.43 -22.79
CA TYR A 107 5.19 -4.82 -22.04
C TYR A 107 6.16 -5.90 -21.59
N MET A 108 7.42 -5.80 -22.01
CA MET A 108 8.49 -6.74 -21.66
C MET A 108 8.21 -8.18 -22.09
N GLY A 109 7.53 -8.36 -23.24
CA GLY A 109 7.21 -9.67 -23.79
C GLY A 109 6.05 -10.36 -23.08
N THR A 110 5.43 -9.69 -22.11
CA THR A 110 4.17 -10.13 -21.50
C THR A 110 3.05 -9.33 -22.14
N LYS A 111 2.09 -10.04 -22.73
CA LYS A 111 0.88 -9.46 -23.30
C LYS A 111 -0.25 -9.60 -22.31
N LEU A 112 -1.08 -8.57 -22.14
CA LEU A 112 -2.26 -8.59 -21.28
C LEU A 112 -3.43 -7.96 -22.03
N HIS A 113 -4.53 -8.69 -22.16
CA HIS A 113 -5.78 -8.20 -22.73
C HIS A 113 -6.58 -7.46 -21.64
N MET A 114 -7.35 -6.42 -21.99
CA MET A 114 -8.12 -5.63 -21.01
C MET A 114 -9.15 -6.48 -20.25
N GLU A 115 -9.78 -7.45 -20.93
CA GLU A 115 -10.68 -8.42 -20.28
C GLU A 115 -9.98 -9.22 -19.18
N GLN A 116 -8.69 -9.51 -19.33
CA GLN A 116 -7.91 -10.24 -18.32
C GLN A 116 -7.70 -9.42 -17.03
N VAL A 117 -7.76 -8.08 -17.11
CA VAL A 117 -7.74 -7.22 -15.92
C VAL A 117 -9.04 -7.43 -15.13
N THR A 118 -10.18 -7.40 -15.81
CA THR A 118 -11.49 -7.68 -15.20
C THR A 118 -11.57 -9.09 -14.65
N GLN A 119 -11.13 -10.10 -15.43
CA GLN A 119 -11.06 -11.50 -15.03
C GLN A 119 -10.26 -11.70 -13.74
N LEU A 120 -9.11 -11.03 -13.61
CA LEU A 120 -8.30 -11.06 -12.40
C LEU A 120 -9.06 -10.52 -11.19
N VAL A 121 -9.69 -9.34 -11.34
CA VAL A 121 -10.43 -8.69 -10.25
C VAL A 121 -11.65 -9.51 -9.85
N GLU A 122 -12.44 -10.00 -10.80
CA GLU A 122 -13.64 -10.80 -10.54
C GLU A 122 -13.31 -12.15 -9.91
N SER A 123 -12.26 -12.83 -10.39
CA SER A 123 -11.81 -14.10 -9.83
C SER A 123 -11.44 -13.95 -8.36
N GLU A 124 -10.59 -12.96 -8.04
CA GLU A 124 -10.15 -12.72 -6.67
C GLU A 124 -11.27 -12.17 -5.78
N PHE A 125 -12.15 -11.34 -6.32
CA PHE A 125 -13.34 -10.86 -5.61
C PHE A 125 -14.26 -12.02 -5.21
N ARG A 126 -14.55 -12.95 -6.12
CA ARG A 126 -15.38 -14.13 -5.83
C ARG A 126 -14.77 -15.01 -4.73
N GLN A 127 -13.44 -15.19 -4.76
CA GLN A 127 -12.71 -15.93 -3.73
C GLN A 127 -12.74 -15.21 -2.37
N ALA A 128 -12.52 -13.89 -2.36
CA ALA A 128 -12.61 -13.09 -1.13
C ALA A 128 -14.04 -13.10 -0.56
N HIS A 129 -15.04 -13.00 -1.43
CA HIS A 129 -16.45 -13.06 -1.04
C HIS A 129 -16.80 -14.40 -0.39
N SER A 130 -16.46 -15.53 -1.03
CA SER A 130 -16.69 -16.86 -0.44
C SER A 130 -15.96 -17.01 0.89
N LEU A 131 -14.68 -16.61 0.99
CA LEU A 131 -13.96 -16.64 2.27
C LEU A 131 -14.63 -15.80 3.36
N LEU A 132 -15.12 -14.60 3.03
CA LEU A 132 -15.80 -13.76 4.02
C LEU A 132 -17.09 -14.43 4.49
N TYR A 133 -17.99 -14.76 3.58
CA TYR A 133 -19.32 -15.25 3.96
C TYR A 133 -19.33 -16.70 4.43
N ASP A 134 -18.54 -17.58 3.81
CA ASP A 134 -18.56 -19.02 4.09
C ASP A 134 -17.69 -19.42 5.27
N GLU A 135 -16.58 -18.70 5.49
CA GLU A 135 -15.61 -19.04 6.53
C GLU A 135 -15.61 -18.02 7.67
N LEU A 136 -15.43 -16.73 7.37
CA LEU A 136 -15.23 -15.71 8.42
C LEU A 136 -16.52 -15.28 9.12
N LEU A 137 -17.63 -15.26 8.40
CA LEU A 137 -18.98 -14.99 8.92
C LEU A 137 -19.74 -16.28 9.24
N PHE A 138 -19.06 -17.42 9.22
CA PHE A 138 -19.63 -18.72 9.56
C PHE A 138 -20.91 -19.10 8.78
N ARG A 139 -21.11 -18.63 7.54
CA ARG A 139 -22.35 -18.87 6.76
C ARG A 139 -23.62 -18.36 7.44
N MET A 140 -23.52 -17.25 8.19
CA MET A 140 -24.70 -16.56 8.71
C MET A 140 -25.65 -16.20 7.55
N ARG A 141 -26.93 -16.56 7.68
CA ARG A 141 -27.92 -16.43 6.59
C ARG A 141 -28.46 -15.01 6.40
N ASP A 142 -28.41 -14.18 7.44
CA ASP A 142 -29.03 -12.85 7.47
C ASP A 142 -28.01 -11.72 7.67
N VAL A 143 -26.85 -11.81 7.01
CA VAL A 143 -25.86 -10.72 7.02
C VAL A 143 -26.20 -9.74 5.90
N ALA A 144 -26.83 -8.62 6.28
CA ALA A 144 -26.94 -7.49 5.37
C ALA A 144 -25.54 -6.91 5.09
N PRO A 145 -25.14 -6.71 3.81
CA PRO A 145 -23.89 -6.06 3.49
C PRO A 145 -23.79 -4.67 4.13
N ILE A 146 -22.59 -4.30 4.59
CA ILE A 146 -22.31 -2.94 5.04
C ILE A 146 -22.03 -2.08 3.81
N GLU A 147 -23.00 -1.26 3.44
CA GLU A 147 -22.94 -0.49 2.20
C GLU A 147 -22.46 0.94 2.45
N ALA A 148 -21.44 1.37 1.70
CA ALA A 148 -20.83 2.68 1.87
C ALA A 148 -21.83 3.85 1.72
N TRP A 149 -22.86 3.69 0.88
CA TRP A 149 -23.86 4.74 0.64
C TRP A 149 -24.80 5.01 1.82
N ARG A 150 -24.88 4.08 2.78
CA ARG A 150 -25.73 4.18 3.97
C ARG A 150 -25.01 4.81 5.16
N LEU A 151 -23.68 4.86 5.09
CA LEU A 151 -22.84 5.25 6.20
C LEU A 151 -22.41 6.71 6.09
N HIS A 152 -22.14 7.30 7.24
CA HIS A 152 -21.53 8.61 7.41
C HIS A 152 -20.05 8.46 7.76
N ASP A 153 -19.25 9.43 7.36
CA ASP A 153 -17.87 9.53 7.82
C ASP A 153 -17.49 11.00 7.94
N ASP A 154 -16.66 11.32 8.93
CA ASP A 154 -16.05 12.64 9.08
C ASP A 154 -14.58 12.56 8.62
N LEU A 155 -14.25 13.33 7.58
CA LEU A 155 -12.88 13.40 7.05
C LEU A 155 -11.96 14.29 7.90
N ASN A 156 -12.53 15.13 8.76
CA ASN A 156 -11.79 16.09 9.58
C ASN A 156 -11.46 15.55 10.97
N VAL A 157 -12.12 14.47 11.42
CA VAL A 157 -11.84 13.87 12.73
C VAL A 157 -10.43 13.29 12.77
N ASP A 158 -9.66 13.68 13.78
CA ASP A 158 -8.29 13.24 14.03
C ASP A 158 -8.11 12.52 15.37
N ASP A 159 -9.18 12.41 16.17
CA ASP A 159 -9.21 11.69 17.44
C ASP A 159 -8.67 10.25 17.32
N TYR A 160 -7.92 9.83 18.34
CA TYR A 160 -7.41 8.45 18.43
C TYR A 160 -8.57 7.46 18.43
N GLY A 161 -8.50 6.44 17.56
CA GLY A 161 -9.56 5.44 17.46
C GLY A 161 -10.77 5.87 16.63
N ALA A 162 -10.81 7.10 16.10
CA ALA A 162 -11.92 7.53 15.26
C ALA A 162 -11.90 6.88 13.86
N SER A 163 -13.07 6.46 13.41
CA SER A 163 -13.38 6.02 12.04
C SER A 163 -14.90 6.00 11.82
N TRP A 164 -15.35 5.71 10.60
CA TRP A 164 -16.76 5.42 10.33
C TRP A 164 -17.35 4.30 11.22
N LEU A 165 -16.52 3.37 11.74
CA LEU A 165 -16.96 2.33 12.67
C LEU A 165 -17.37 2.88 14.04
N THR A 166 -16.82 4.04 14.43
CA THR A 166 -17.04 4.67 15.73
C THR A 166 -17.88 5.95 15.62
N ASP A 167 -18.31 6.32 14.42
CA ASP A 167 -19.18 7.47 14.19
C ASP A 167 -20.59 7.15 14.70
N GLU A 168 -21.10 7.98 15.61
CA GLU A 168 -22.40 7.79 16.26
C GLU A 168 -23.56 7.74 15.27
N ARG A 169 -23.45 8.43 14.12
CA ARG A 169 -24.48 8.43 13.07
C ARG A 169 -24.66 7.06 12.41
N ASN A 170 -23.65 6.19 12.51
CA ASN A 170 -23.69 4.83 11.96
C ASN A 170 -24.20 3.79 12.96
N ARG A 171 -24.51 4.18 14.21
CA ARG A 171 -24.85 3.25 15.29
C ARG A 171 -26.01 2.31 14.94
N GLU A 172 -27.05 2.81 14.29
CA GLU A 172 -28.21 2.00 13.91
C GLU A 172 -27.86 0.95 12.85
N ILE A 173 -26.94 1.26 11.93
CA ILE A 173 -26.50 0.34 10.88
C ILE A 173 -25.54 -0.71 11.44
N LEU A 174 -24.70 -0.33 12.40
CA LEU A 174 -23.68 -1.18 13.02
C LEU A 174 -24.19 -1.94 14.25
N VAL A 175 -25.48 -1.79 14.59
CA VAL A 175 -26.05 -2.45 15.75
C VAL A 175 -25.90 -3.98 15.63
N GLY A 176 -25.32 -4.59 16.66
CA GLY A 176 -25.13 -6.03 16.73
C GLY A 176 -24.01 -6.59 15.85
N THR A 177 -23.28 -5.80 15.05
CA THR A 177 -22.12 -6.33 14.28
C THR A 177 -20.93 -6.65 15.19
N HIS A 178 -20.77 -5.89 16.27
CA HIS A 178 -19.63 -5.99 17.19
C HIS A 178 -19.51 -7.36 17.89
N ASP A 179 -20.63 -7.96 18.27
CA ASP A 179 -20.69 -9.21 19.02
C ASP A 179 -21.29 -10.38 18.20
N ALA A 180 -21.75 -10.13 16.97
CA ALA A 180 -22.43 -11.10 16.11
C ALA A 180 -21.70 -12.45 16.03
N LEU A 181 -20.39 -12.43 15.73
CA LEU A 181 -19.64 -13.67 15.53
C LEU A 181 -19.35 -14.41 16.84
N LEU A 182 -19.25 -13.70 17.96
CA LEU A 182 -19.17 -14.34 19.29
C LEU A 182 -20.49 -15.01 19.64
N ARG A 183 -21.63 -14.34 19.41
CA ARG A 183 -22.96 -14.95 19.57
C ARG A 183 -23.12 -16.20 18.70
N GLN A 184 -22.65 -16.18 17.45
CA GLN A 184 -22.64 -17.39 16.62
C GLN A 184 -21.83 -18.53 17.25
N ILE A 185 -20.64 -18.24 17.80
CA ILE A 185 -19.81 -19.23 18.48
C ILE A 185 -20.51 -19.80 19.73
N GLU A 186 -21.28 -19.00 20.44
CA GLU A 186 -21.99 -19.40 21.66
C GLU A 186 -23.27 -20.18 21.39
N GLU A 187 -24.07 -19.73 20.42
CA GLU A 187 -25.41 -20.24 20.13
C GLU A 187 -25.39 -21.50 19.26
N ARG A 188 -24.41 -21.63 18.36
CA ARG A 188 -24.34 -22.78 17.44
C ARG A 188 -23.51 -23.92 18.01
N ALA A 189 -24.12 -25.09 18.12
CA ALA A 189 -23.48 -26.27 18.72
C ALA A 189 -22.19 -26.69 18.00
N ASP A 190 -22.14 -26.61 16.66
CA ASP A 190 -20.96 -26.96 15.86
C ASP A 190 -19.79 -26.00 16.12
N LEU A 191 -20.06 -24.68 16.12
CA LEU A 191 -19.04 -23.67 16.42
C LEU A 191 -18.61 -23.75 17.89
N ARG A 192 -19.55 -23.93 18.82
CA ARG A 192 -19.24 -24.07 20.24
C ARG A 192 -18.34 -25.28 20.50
N GLN A 193 -18.61 -26.42 19.85
CA GLN A 193 -17.75 -27.61 19.94
C GLN A 193 -16.33 -27.34 19.42
N VAL A 194 -16.19 -26.51 18.37
CA VAL A 194 -14.87 -26.19 17.80
C VAL A 194 -14.12 -25.16 18.65
N PHE A 195 -14.78 -24.06 19.02
CA PHE A 195 -14.17 -22.89 19.63
C PHE A 195 -14.17 -22.91 21.14
N VAL A 196 -15.12 -23.54 21.83
CA VAL A 196 -15.26 -23.39 23.28
C VAL A 196 -14.63 -24.57 24.02
N ARG A 197 -13.82 -24.28 25.05
CA ARG A 197 -13.22 -25.26 25.94
C ARG A 197 -13.51 -24.88 27.39
N LEU A 198 -13.74 -25.88 28.22
CA LEU A 198 -13.74 -25.70 29.66
C LEU A 198 -12.29 -25.52 30.13
N ASP A 199 -12.09 -24.52 30.96
CA ASP A 199 -10.85 -24.30 31.70
C ASP A 199 -10.81 -25.27 32.89
N PRO A 200 -9.63 -25.81 33.26
CA PRO A 200 -9.47 -26.60 34.49
C PRO A 200 -10.05 -25.95 35.74
N ASN A 201 -10.09 -24.61 35.80
CA ASN A 201 -10.62 -23.84 36.92
C ASN A 201 -12.15 -23.59 36.84
N GLY A 202 -12.86 -24.28 35.94
CA GLY A 202 -14.32 -24.13 35.74
C GLY A 202 -14.73 -22.93 34.88
N GLY A 203 -13.77 -22.16 34.37
CA GLY A 203 -14.01 -21.08 33.41
C GLY A 203 -14.27 -21.57 31.99
N VAL A 204 -14.66 -20.65 31.11
CA VAL A 204 -14.82 -20.91 29.67
C VAL A 204 -13.74 -20.15 28.91
N ARG A 205 -13.05 -20.81 27.99
CA ARG A 205 -12.03 -20.19 27.13
C ARG A 205 -12.20 -20.61 25.68
N LEU A 206 -11.77 -19.75 24.75
CA LEU A 206 -11.73 -20.09 23.33
C LEU A 206 -10.51 -20.98 23.03
N CYS A 207 -10.66 -21.91 22.11
CA CYS A 207 -9.67 -22.89 21.71
C CYS A 207 -8.57 -22.20 20.87
N PRO A 208 -7.29 -22.22 21.31
CA PRO A 208 -6.20 -21.59 20.56
C PRO A 208 -6.04 -22.15 19.14
N LYS A 209 -6.31 -23.44 18.94
CA LYS A 209 -6.26 -24.07 17.61
C LYS A 209 -7.36 -23.56 16.68
N ALA A 210 -8.58 -23.37 17.19
CA ALA A 210 -9.69 -22.81 16.42
C ALA A 210 -9.41 -21.35 16.05
N ILE A 211 -8.88 -20.55 16.98
CA ILE A 211 -8.43 -19.18 16.72
C ILE A 211 -7.36 -19.15 15.62
N ALA A 212 -6.36 -20.02 15.70
CA ALA A 212 -5.29 -20.07 14.70
C ALA A 212 -5.81 -20.44 13.29
N ILE A 213 -6.77 -21.36 13.19
CA ILE A 213 -7.43 -21.72 11.92
C ILE A 213 -8.23 -20.53 11.39
N TYR A 214 -9.03 -19.88 12.24
CA TYR A 214 -9.81 -18.70 11.85
C TYR A 214 -8.90 -17.57 11.35
N GLU A 215 -7.81 -17.27 12.07
CA GLU A 215 -6.83 -16.26 11.62
C GLU A 215 -6.15 -16.66 10.31
N ALA A 216 -5.94 -17.96 10.04
CA ALA A 216 -5.44 -18.38 8.74
C ALA A 216 -6.43 -18.04 7.60
N HIS A 217 -7.73 -18.21 7.82
CA HIS A 217 -8.77 -17.77 6.89
C HIS A 217 -8.80 -16.24 6.74
N VAL A 218 -8.62 -15.48 7.83
CA VAL A 218 -8.50 -14.01 7.76
C VAL A 218 -7.33 -13.61 6.87
N GLN A 219 -6.16 -14.22 7.08
CA GLN A 219 -4.99 -13.93 6.25
C GLN A 219 -5.23 -14.33 4.79
N GLU A 220 -5.98 -15.41 4.52
CA GLU A 220 -6.30 -15.78 3.14
C GLU A 220 -7.28 -14.81 2.49
N PHE A 221 -8.31 -14.35 3.21
CA PHE A 221 -9.23 -13.31 2.76
C PHE A 221 -8.47 -12.03 2.39
N LEU A 222 -7.59 -11.55 3.27
CA LEU A 222 -6.75 -10.38 3.00
C LEU A 222 -5.90 -10.58 1.74
N LYS A 223 -5.35 -11.79 1.51
CA LYS A 223 -4.56 -12.05 0.29
C LYS A 223 -5.42 -11.98 -0.98
N ARG A 224 -6.70 -12.39 -0.89
CA ARG A 224 -7.65 -12.37 -2.02
C ARG A 224 -8.15 -10.96 -2.32
N ILE A 225 -8.51 -10.17 -1.30
CA ILE A 225 -9.03 -8.80 -1.51
C ILE A 225 -7.94 -7.81 -1.97
N LEU A 226 -6.66 -8.16 -1.86
CA LEU A 226 -5.54 -7.32 -2.28
C LEU A 226 -5.61 -6.91 -3.76
N ALA A 227 -5.85 -7.84 -4.68
CA ALA A 227 -5.93 -7.51 -6.11
C ALA A 227 -7.17 -6.66 -6.44
N PRO A 228 -8.38 -6.99 -5.95
CA PRO A 228 -9.56 -6.13 -6.08
C PRO A 228 -9.37 -4.70 -5.54
N ILE A 229 -8.53 -4.49 -4.52
CA ILE A 229 -8.22 -3.15 -4.00
C ILE A 229 -7.17 -2.43 -4.87
N SER A 230 -6.13 -3.13 -5.31
CA SER A 230 -4.92 -2.51 -5.88
C SER A 230 -4.88 -2.44 -7.41
N VAL A 231 -5.63 -3.27 -8.13
CA VAL A 231 -5.62 -3.36 -9.59
C VAL A 231 -6.57 -2.36 -10.26
N PRO A 232 -7.86 -2.26 -9.90
CA PRO A 232 -8.80 -1.38 -10.62
C PRO A 232 -8.63 0.09 -10.26
N SER A 233 -7.99 0.40 -9.13
CA SER A 233 -7.86 1.75 -8.58
C SER A 233 -6.77 2.59 -9.29
N GLY A 234 -6.73 2.61 -10.62
CA GLY A 234 -5.73 3.35 -11.38
C GLY A 234 -4.28 2.86 -11.18
N PRO A 235 -3.25 3.71 -11.40
CA PRO A 235 -1.86 3.33 -11.18
C PRO A 235 -1.66 2.81 -9.75
N PRO A 236 -1.07 1.60 -9.57
CA PRO A 236 -1.04 0.92 -8.29
C PRO A 236 -0.19 1.68 -7.28
N LEU A 237 -0.65 1.67 -6.04
CA LEU A 237 0.14 2.03 -4.87
C LEU A 237 1.43 1.20 -4.84
N ARG A 238 2.55 1.81 -4.42
CA ARG A 238 3.76 1.03 -4.14
C ARG A 238 3.49 0.09 -2.97
N SER A 239 4.20 -1.04 -2.92
CA SER A 239 4.00 -2.01 -1.82
C SER A 239 4.03 -1.37 -0.42
N PRO A 240 4.97 -0.47 -0.07
CA PRO A 240 4.95 0.18 1.24
C PRO A 240 3.73 1.07 1.48
N GLU A 241 3.27 1.79 0.44
CA GLU A 241 2.08 2.65 0.51
C GLU A 241 0.84 1.77 0.74
N LEU A 242 0.65 0.73 -0.07
CA LEU A 242 -0.45 -0.23 0.08
C LEU A 242 -0.45 -0.86 1.49
N LEU A 243 0.73 -1.31 1.96
CA LEU A 243 0.86 -1.95 3.25
C LEU A 243 0.69 -1.00 4.45
N SER A 244 0.78 0.31 4.23
CA SER A 244 0.55 1.35 5.22
C SER A 244 -0.92 1.74 5.43
N ILE A 245 -1.85 1.17 4.65
CA ILE A 245 -3.28 1.45 4.78
C ILE A 245 -3.77 1.11 6.19
N THR A 246 -4.31 2.12 6.87
CA THR A 246 -4.97 1.98 8.18
C THR A 246 -6.47 2.19 8.08
N TYR A 247 -7.25 1.47 8.89
CA TYR A 247 -8.72 1.59 8.89
C TYR A 247 -9.27 2.46 10.04
N ILE A 248 -8.40 2.86 10.98
CA ILE A 248 -8.76 3.61 12.19
C ILE A 248 -7.66 4.62 12.51
N ASN A 249 -8.05 5.78 13.04
CA ASN A 249 -7.10 6.84 13.37
C ASN A 249 -6.13 6.38 14.45
N THR A 250 -4.88 6.84 14.32
CA THR A 250 -3.79 6.60 15.26
C THR A 250 -3.28 7.93 15.79
N GLY A 251 -2.62 7.94 16.96
CA GLY A 251 -2.15 9.20 17.55
C GLY A 251 -1.13 9.96 16.70
N ALA A 252 -0.48 9.29 15.74
CA ALA A 252 0.48 9.93 14.85
C ALA A 252 -0.10 10.31 13.48
N ARG A 253 -1.21 9.67 13.05
CA ARG A 253 -1.73 9.75 11.68
C ARG A 253 -3.22 9.44 11.62
N ARG A 254 -3.95 10.20 10.80
CA ARG A 254 -5.31 9.84 10.37
C ARG A 254 -5.30 8.51 9.62
N ARG A 255 -6.45 7.83 9.64
CA ARG A 255 -6.67 6.58 8.91
C ARG A 255 -6.50 6.77 7.41
N SER A 256 -6.40 5.67 6.67
CA SER A 256 -6.39 5.67 5.21
C SER A 256 -7.74 5.32 4.60
N VAL A 257 -8.58 4.55 5.29
CA VAL A 257 -9.90 4.14 4.78
C VAL A 257 -10.97 5.13 5.24
N PHE A 258 -11.56 5.83 4.29
CA PHE A 258 -12.63 6.82 4.48
C PHE A 258 -13.86 6.47 3.65
N LEU A 259 -14.98 7.10 3.97
CA LEU A 259 -16.16 7.13 3.11
C LEU A 259 -16.33 8.52 2.51
N TRP A 260 -16.47 8.59 1.19
CA TRP A 260 -16.68 9.84 0.46
C TRP A 260 -17.56 9.59 -0.75
N GLU A 261 -18.55 10.47 -0.97
CA GLU A 261 -19.50 10.37 -2.09
C GLU A 261 -20.08 8.96 -2.25
N LYS A 262 -20.51 8.36 -1.14
CA LYS A 262 -21.13 7.02 -1.07
C LYS A 262 -20.21 5.86 -1.47
N MET A 263 -18.89 6.09 -1.55
CA MET A 263 -17.88 5.09 -1.90
C MET A 263 -16.80 4.99 -0.84
N VAL A 264 -16.08 3.86 -0.84
CA VAL A 264 -14.88 3.72 -0.02
C VAL A 264 -13.71 4.41 -0.72
N MET A 265 -13.12 5.37 -0.03
CA MET A 265 -11.94 6.12 -0.43
C MET A 265 -10.73 5.62 0.37
N ILE A 266 -9.68 5.20 -0.32
CA ILE A 266 -8.35 4.97 0.25
C ILE A 266 -7.53 6.24 0.01
N TYR A 267 -7.12 6.89 1.09
CA TYR A 267 -6.30 8.08 1.09
C TYR A 267 -4.97 7.83 1.79
N ILE A 268 -3.86 8.09 1.10
CA ILE A 268 -2.51 7.87 1.63
C ILE A 268 -1.69 9.13 1.42
N GLN A 269 -1.21 9.70 2.52
CA GLN A 269 -0.33 10.89 2.55
C GLN A 269 1.17 10.53 2.52
N TYR A 270 1.52 9.34 2.04
CA TYR A 270 2.91 8.86 2.02
C TYR A 270 3.56 9.13 0.67
N SER A 271 4.57 10.00 0.61
CA SER A 271 5.42 10.12 -0.57
C SER A 271 6.90 10.19 -0.21
N LYS A 272 7.74 9.35 -0.82
CA LYS A 272 9.22 9.48 -0.76
C LYS A 272 9.71 10.84 -1.29
N SER A 273 8.88 11.56 -2.04
CA SER A 273 9.17 12.92 -2.47
C SER A 273 9.01 13.95 -1.34
N GLN A 274 8.35 13.62 -0.23
CA GLN A 274 8.26 14.50 0.94
C GLN A 274 9.66 14.83 1.48
N GLU A 275 10.55 13.83 1.57
CA GLU A 275 11.95 14.01 1.96
C GLU A 275 12.76 14.88 0.97
N GLN A 276 12.30 15.04 -0.28
CA GLN A 276 13.03 15.78 -1.33
C GLN A 276 12.40 17.13 -1.71
N THR A 277 11.11 17.32 -1.51
CA THR A 277 10.34 18.45 -2.06
C THR A 277 9.49 19.19 -1.02
N GLY A 278 9.32 18.64 0.19
CA GLY A 278 8.49 19.23 1.25
C GLY A 278 6.98 19.17 1.00
N GLU A 279 6.53 18.76 -0.20
CA GLU A 279 5.11 18.65 -0.54
C GLU A 279 4.58 17.23 -0.24
N GLU A 280 3.51 17.15 0.55
CA GLU A 280 2.70 15.95 0.67
C GLU A 280 1.95 15.73 -0.65
N LYS A 281 2.11 14.54 -1.24
CA LYS A 281 1.35 14.16 -2.43
C LYS A 281 0.17 13.30 -2.01
N ASP A 282 -1.01 13.77 -2.34
CA ASP A 282 -2.25 13.07 -2.09
C ASP A 282 -2.38 11.85 -3.00
N ASN A 283 -2.45 10.66 -2.41
CA ASN A 283 -2.70 9.44 -3.16
C ASN A 283 -4.10 8.92 -2.82
N ILE A 284 -5.08 9.36 -3.60
CA ILE A 284 -6.52 9.07 -3.40
C ILE A 284 -6.96 7.99 -4.38
N ARG A 285 -7.72 7.01 -3.89
CA ARG A 285 -8.23 5.87 -4.66
C ARG A 285 -9.66 5.55 -4.23
N PHE A 286 -10.58 5.43 -5.19
CA PHE A 286 -11.94 4.96 -4.92
C PHE A 286 -12.07 3.50 -5.29
N LEU A 287 -12.60 2.70 -4.36
CA LEU A 287 -12.85 1.29 -4.60
C LEU A 287 -14.16 1.10 -5.39
N PRO A 288 -14.22 0.10 -6.31
CA PRO A 288 -15.49 -0.33 -6.87
C PRO A 288 -16.50 -0.65 -5.75
N PRO A 289 -17.79 -0.27 -5.87
CA PRO A 289 -18.75 -0.38 -4.77
C PRO A 289 -18.83 -1.77 -4.12
N ALA A 290 -18.81 -2.84 -4.93
CA ALA A 290 -18.83 -4.21 -4.43
C ALA A 290 -17.59 -4.56 -3.58
N VAL A 291 -16.41 -4.10 -4.01
CA VAL A 291 -15.14 -4.31 -3.27
C VAL A 291 -15.13 -3.49 -1.99
N GLY A 292 -15.58 -2.23 -2.07
CA GLY A 292 -15.74 -1.35 -0.92
C GLY A 292 -16.64 -1.96 0.14
N ASN A 293 -17.87 -2.36 -0.24
CA ASN A 293 -18.83 -2.98 0.68
C ASN A 293 -18.29 -4.28 1.28
N LEU A 294 -17.58 -5.12 0.50
CA LEU A 294 -16.94 -6.34 1.01
C LEU A 294 -15.89 -6.02 2.10
N LEU A 295 -15.07 -4.98 1.88
CA LEU A 295 -14.11 -4.50 2.87
C LEU A 295 -14.81 -3.97 4.13
N LEU A 296 -15.87 -3.18 3.98
CA LEU A 296 -16.62 -2.63 5.12
C LEU A 296 -17.28 -3.73 5.95
N THR A 297 -17.89 -4.74 5.32
CA THR A 297 -18.45 -5.91 6.03
C THR A 297 -17.36 -6.65 6.80
N TYR A 298 -16.19 -6.88 6.20
CA TYR A 298 -15.04 -7.46 6.92
C TYR A 298 -14.65 -6.61 8.14
N LEU A 299 -14.53 -5.30 7.98
CA LEU A 299 -14.14 -4.40 9.06
C LEU A 299 -15.17 -4.39 10.21
N ALA A 300 -16.46 -4.40 9.90
CA ALA A 300 -17.55 -4.31 10.88
C ALA A 300 -17.79 -5.59 11.69
N PHE A 301 -17.63 -6.78 11.07
CA PHE A 301 -17.95 -8.07 11.70
C PHE A 301 -16.71 -8.83 12.16
N VAL A 302 -15.65 -8.85 11.36
CA VAL A 302 -14.49 -9.72 11.61
C VAL A 302 -13.53 -9.09 12.60
N LEU A 303 -13.24 -7.77 12.50
CA LEU A 303 -12.31 -7.12 13.42
C LEU A 303 -12.71 -7.23 14.90
N PRO A 304 -14.00 -7.07 15.29
CA PRO A 304 -14.41 -7.28 16.68
C PRO A 304 -14.08 -8.69 17.22
N LEU A 305 -14.32 -9.74 16.43
CA LEU A 305 -13.96 -11.10 16.84
C LEU A 305 -12.44 -11.28 16.97
N ARG A 306 -11.67 -10.76 16.01
CA ARG A 306 -10.20 -10.75 16.10
C ARG A 306 -9.71 -10.02 17.34
N GLN A 307 -10.36 -8.92 17.71
CA GLN A 307 -10.04 -8.15 18.91
C GLN A 307 -10.32 -8.96 20.18
N ALA A 308 -11.40 -9.74 20.22
CA ALA A 308 -11.69 -10.66 21.31
C ALA A 308 -10.63 -11.79 21.41
N PHE A 309 -10.24 -12.38 20.26
CA PHE A 309 -9.20 -13.40 20.21
C PHE A 309 -7.84 -12.89 20.72
N LEU A 310 -7.45 -11.68 20.32
CA LEU A 310 -6.22 -11.06 20.82
C LEU A 310 -6.27 -10.88 22.34
N ARG A 311 -7.38 -10.32 22.86
CA ARG A 311 -7.57 -10.03 24.28
C ARG A 311 -7.60 -11.27 25.16
N GLN A 312 -8.02 -12.42 24.64
CA GLN A 312 -7.92 -13.67 25.38
C GLN A 312 -6.46 -14.02 25.73
N SER A 313 -5.53 -13.78 24.81
CA SER A 313 -4.10 -14.05 25.03
C SER A 313 -3.37 -12.91 25.73
N LYS A 314 -3.79 -11.67 25.49
CA LYS A 314 -3.17 -10.44 25.99
C LYS A 314 -4.26 -9.46 26.42
N PRO A 315 -4.74 -9.53 27.68
CA PRO A 315 -5.75 -8.62 28.19
C PRO A 315 -5.37 -7.16 27.96
N GLY A 316 -6.33 -6.34 27.52
CA GLY A 316 -6.12 -4.91 27.22
C GLY A 316 -5.43 -4.60 25.89
N ALA A 317 -4.89 -5.60 25.18
CA ALA A 317 -4.26 -5.36 23.88
C ALA A 317 -5.26 -4.86 22.83
N LEU A 318 -4.78 -4.02 21.92
CA LEU A 318 -5.53 -3.49 20.77
C LEU A 318 -5.01 -4.12 19.49
N LEU A 319 -5.91 -4.38 18.54
CA LEU A 319 -5.51 -4.78 17.20
C LEU A 319 -4.66 -3.70 16.52
N SER A 320 -3.78 -4.15 15.64
CA SER A 320 -3.02 -3.24 14.79
C SER A 320 -3.98 -2.44 13.89
N PRO A 321 -3.79 -1.12 13.77
CA PRO A 321 -4.64 -0.27 12.93
C PRO A 321 -4.44 -0.52 11.43
N TYR A 322 -3.37 -1.23 11.07
CA TYR A 322 -3.02 -1.57 9.69
C TYR A 322 -3.91 -2.70 9.15
N LEU A 323 -4.46 -2.50 7.95
CA LEU A 323 -5.31 -3.48 7.27
C LEU A 323 -4.56 -4.81 7.02
N TRP A 324 -3.29 -4.72 6.64
CA TRP A 324 -2.46 -5.85 6.24
C TRP A 324 -1.61 -6.40 7.39
N SER A 325 -2.27 -6.79 8.48
CA SER A 325 -1.62 -7.24 9.71
C SER A 325 -2.08 -8.62 10.19
N LYS A 326 -1.16 -9.34 10.82
CA LYS A 326 -1.48 -10.56 11.58
C LYS A 326 -2.08 -10.19 12.94
N LEU A 327 -2.73 -11.15 13.60
CA LEU A 327 -3.32 -10.96 14.93
C LEU A 327 -2.32 -10.39 15.95
N GLY A 328 -1.06 -10.81 15.88
CA GLY A 328 0.01 -10.34 16.77
C GLY A 328 0.50 -8.91 16.49
N GLY A 329 -0.04 -8.23 15.49
CA GLY A 329 0.28 -6.84 15.13
C GLY A 329 1.33 -6.68 14.03
N GLU A 330 2.00 -7.77 13.63
CA GLU A 330 2.98 -7.76 12.53
C GLU A 330 2.32 -7.36 11.20
N VAL A 331 2.76 -6.25 10.62
CA VAL A 331 2.40 -5.85 9.25
C VAL A 331 3.12 -6.75 8.25
N TRP A 332 2.47 -7.05 7.12
CA TRP A 332 3.07 -7.82 6.05
C TRP A 332 4.35 -7.17 5.52
N ARG A 333 5.26 -8.00 4.98
CA ARG A 333 6.49 -7.53 4.31
C ARG A 333 6.19 -7.22 2.84
N ASP A 334 6.93 -6.30 2.23
CA ASP A 334 6.76 -5.89 0.82
C ASP A 334 6.65 -7.05 -0.18
N GLY A 335 7.44 -8.12 0.02
CA GLY A 335 7.42 -9.31 -0.83
C GLY A 335 6.07 -10.04 -0.87
N MET A 336 5.22 -9.85 0.14
CA MET A 336 3.89 -10.43 0.20
C MET A 336 2.99 -9.90 -0.91
N VAL A 337 3.05 -8.60 -1.23
CA VAL A 337 2.19 -7.99 -2.26
C VAL A 337 2.44 -8.63 -3.62
N SER A 338 3.71 -8.71 -4.04
CA SER A 338 4.09 -9.36 -5.30
C SER A 338 3.76 -10.86 -5.32
N SER A 339 3.92 -11.55 -4.19
CA SER A 339 3.56 -12.97 -4.07
C SER A 339 2.04 -13.20 -4.19
N CYS A 340 1.23 -12.32 -3.60
CA CYS A 340 -0.23 -12.39 -3.68
C CYS A 340 -0.69 -12.12 -5.11
N LEU A 341 -0.18 -11.06 -5.75
CA LEU A 341 -0.54 -10.70 -7.12
C LEU A 341 -0.17 -11.81 -8.12
N ARG A 342 1.02 -12.41 -7.99
CA ARG A 342 1.40 -13.55 -8.84
C ARG A 342 0.44 -14.73 -8.70
N ARG A 343 0.09 -15.09 -7.46
CA ARG A 343 -0.85 -16.19 -7.19
C ARG A 343 -2.26 -15.88 -7.67
N ALA A 344 -2.68 -14.61 -7.59
CA ALA A 344 -3.93 -14.14 -8.15
C ALA A 344 -3.96 -14.30 -9.67
N CYS A 345 -2.87 -13.92 -10.35
CA CYS A 345 -2.75 -14.12 -11.80
C CYS A 345 -2.91 -15.61 -12.19
N ILE A 346 -2.25 -16.51 -11.44
CA ILE A 346 -2.36 -17.96 -11.68
C ILE A 346 -3.80 -18.45 -11.51
N ARG A 347 -4.48 -18.08 -10.41
CA ARG A 347 -5.86 -18.50 -10.15
C ARG A 347 -6.86 -17.93 -11.15
N ALA A 348 -6.62 -16.71 -11.62
CA ALA A 348 -7.44 -16.09 -12.64
C ALA A 348 -7.11 -16.56 -14.05
N GLU A 349 -6.07 -17.40 -14.23
CA GLU A 349 -5.61 -17.87 -15.54
C GLU A 349 -5.19 -16.73 -16.48
N VAL A 350 -4.59 -15.68 -15.90
CA VAL A 350 -4.08 -14.52 -16.64
C VAL A 350 -2.55 -14.48 -16.62
N PRO A 351 -1.91 -13.76 -17.56
CA PRO A 351 -0.48 -13.56 -17.59
C PRO A 351 0.06 -13.10 -16.23
N GLN A 352 1.09 -13.78 -15.74
CA GLN A 352 1.67 -13.45 -14.43
C GLN A 352 2.48 -12.15 -14.50
N PHE A 353 2.18 -11.23 -13.60
CA PHE A 353 2.96 -10.01 -13.45
C PHE A 353 3.23 -9.66 -11.99
N GLN A 354 4.20 -8.78 -11.78
CA GLN A 354 4.57 -8.23 -10.47
C GLN A 354 4.11 -6.78 -10.35
N VAL A 355 4.11 -6.23 -9.14
CA VAL A 355 3.69 -4.85 -8.86
C VAL A 355 4.42 -3.83 -9.74
N ALA A 356 5.73 -4.00 -9.94
CA ALA A 356 6.52 -3.08 -10.76
C ALA A 356 6.13 -3.11 -12.25
N TRP A 357 5.77 -4.29 -12.77
CA TRP A 357 5.29 -4.46 -14.14
C TRP A 357 3.88 -3.87 -14.28
N TRP A 358 2.97 -4.22 -13.36
CA TRP A 358 1.61 -3.69 -13.35
C TRP A 358 1.60 -2.17 -13.27
N ARG A 359 2.50 -1.56 -12.52
CA ARG A 359 2.61 -0.10 -12.45
C ARG A 359 2.86 0.56 -13.82
N GLN A 360 3.73 -0.04 -14.64
CA GLN A 360 4.03 0.50 -15.96
C GLN A 360 2.86 0.30 -16.92
N VAL A 361 2.22 -0.87 -16.83
CA VAL A 361 1.05 -1.18 -17.65
C VAL A 361 -0.17 -0.36 -17.26
N ALA A 362 -0.46 -0.19 -15.97
CA ALA A 362 -1.52 0.69 -15.50
C ALA A 362 -1.31 2.14 -15.95
N ALA A 363 -0.08 2.65 -15.87
CA ALA A 363 0.24 3.97 -16.42
C ALA A 363 0.02 4.05 -17.95
N SER A 364 0.34 2.97 -18.68
CA SER A 364 0.03 2.87 -20.11
C SER A 364 -1.46 2.84 -20.39
N ILE A 365 -2.24 2.06 -19.61
CA ILE A 365 -3.71 2.00 -19.69
C ILE A 365 -4.31 3.38 -19.48
N THR A 366 -3.84 4.11 -18.45
CA THR A 366 -4.31 5.47 -18.18
C THR A 366 -4.03 6.42 -19.34
N LYS A 367 -2.90 6.28 -20.05
CA LYS A 367 -2.60 7.11 -21.23
C LYS A 367 -3.46 6.76 -22.44
N GLU A 368 -3.71 5.48 -22.64
CA GLU A 368 -4.41 4.97 -23.83
C GLU A 368 -5.93 5.15 -23.74
N LYS A 369 -6.51 4.86 -22.56
CA LYS A 369 -7.97 4.73 -22.39
C LYS A 369 -8.65 5.97 -21.83
N PHE A 370 -7.91 6.94 -21.30
CA PHE A 370 -8.48 8.13 -20.66
C PHE A 370 -8.05 9.40 -21.36
N SER A 371 -8.95 10.38 -21.43
CA SER A 371 -8.67 11.71 -21.98
C SER A 371 -7.65 12.47 -21.13
N ALA A 372 -6.99 13.48 -21.69
CA ALA A 372 -6.04 14.33 -20.95
C ALA A 372 -6.67 14.97 -19.69
N ARG A 373 -7.98 15.27 -19.73
CA ARG A 373 -8.73 15.79 -18.58
C ARG A 373 -8.87 14.74 -17.47
N GLU A 374 -9.16 13.50 -17.83
CA GLU A 374 -9.27 12.39 -16.88
C GLU A 374 -7.90 11.96 -16.34
N GLN A 375 -6.87 11.98 -17.18
CA GLN A 375 -5.48 11.70 -16.80
C GLN A 375 -4.98 12.63 -15.69
N ALA A 376 -5.44 13.89 -15.66
CA ALA A 376 -5.10 14.84 -14.61
C ALA A 376 -5.53 14.38 -13.20
N ASN A 377 -6.50 13.47 -13.10
CA ASN A 377 -6.96 12.91 -11.81
C ASN A 377 -6.08 11.76 -11.30
N PHE A 378 -5.14 11.24 -12.10
CA PHE A 378 -4.32 10.08 -11.76
C PHE A 378 -2.89 10.43 -11.37
N ASP A 379 -2.55 11.72 -11.24
CA ASP A 379 -1.20 12.22 -10.91
C ASP A 379 -0.07 11.55 -11.69
N MET A 380 -0.36 11.20 -12.95
CA MET A 380 0.66 10.76 -13.87
C MET A 380 1.50 11.98 -14.21
N ALA A 381 2.75 12.02 -13.71
CA ALA A 381 3.69 13.08 -14.01
C ALA A 381 3.58 13.44 -15.50
N ARG A 382 3.22 14.70 -15.79
CA ARG A 382 3.12 15.19 -17.17
C ARG A 382 4.44 14.88 -17.89
N PRO A 383 4.37 14.43 -19.16
CA PRO A 383 5.52 13.90 -19.91
C PRO A 383 6.79 14.74 -19.83
#